data_AF-A0A3C1ZDJ7-F1
#
_entry.id   AF-A0A3C1ZDJ7-F1
#
_cell.length_a   1.000
_cell.length_b   1.000
_cell.length_c   1.000
_cell.angle_alpha   90.00
_cell.angle_beta   90.00
_cell.angle_gamma   90.00
#
_symmetry.space_group_name_H-M   'P 1'
#
loop_
_entity.id
_entity.type
_entity.pdbx_description
1 polymer ?
#
loop_
_entity_poly.entity_id
_entity_poly.type
_entity_poly.pdbx_seq_one_letter_code
_entity_poly.pdbx_strand_id
1 'polypeptide(L)'
;MKKYIIIIATTLLALTAVAQEKADVRERVYAAKLKHLTRSLDLTDEQQAPFAEIYQRYNQEMHKVLPAGRDKRPAASDAASEAKAIKDQLQKQKAAIDVQAKYIDQFARVLTAKQLHRFLQSERKISSKFKAKRDSARMKQHGRDFSQKSQEMKARKRAMRQKARARRGD
;
A
#
# COMPACT_ATOMS: atom_id res chain seq x y z
N MET A 1 -20.40 -14.82 -33.21
CA MET A 1 -19.93 -15.64 -32.06
C MET A 1 -18.40 -15.68 -31.94
N LYS A 2 -17.65 -16.15 -32.96
CA LYS A 2 -16.16 -16.20 -32.93
C LYS A 2 -15.47 -14.85 -32.61
N LYS A 3 -16.02 -13.74 -33.09
CA LYS A 3 -15.50 -12.37 -32.83
C LYS A 3 -15.66 -11.93 -31.37
N TYR A 4 -16.71 -12.39 -30.68
CA TYR A 4 -16.94 -12.10 -29.26
C TYR A 4 -16.07 -12.99 -28.35
N ILE A 5 -15.76 -14.22 -28.78
CA ILE A 5 -14.82 -15.11 -28.06
C ILE A 5 -13.43 -14.47 -27.99
N ILE A 6 -12.96 -13.83 -29.07
CA ILE A 6 -11.66 -13.15 -29.09
C ILE A 6 -11.63 -11.96 -28.12
N ILE A 7 -12.71 -11.17 -28.05
CA ILE A 7 -12.82 -10.00 -27.15
C ILE A 7 -12.92 -10.43 -25.67
N ILE A 8 -13.64 -11.52 -25.37
CA ILE A 8 -13.72 -12.09 -24.02
C ILE A 8 -12.36 -12.68 -23.61
N ALA A 9 -11.65 -13.36 -24.52
CA ALA A 9 -10.33 -13.91 -24.25
C ALA A 9 -9.26 -12.82 -24.01
N THR A 10 -9.32 -11.69 -24.73
CA THR A 10 -8.37 -10.57 -24.52
C THR A 10 -8.65 -9.81 -23.23
N THR A 11 -9.92 -9.67 -22.82
CA THR A 11 -10.27 -9.03 -21.55
C THR A 11 -9.89 -9.91 -20.34
N LEU A 12 -10.01 -11.24 -20.43
CA LEU A 12 -9.51 -12.14 -19.38
C LEU A 12 -7.98 -12.08 -19.23
N LEU A 13 -7.23 -11.92 -20.32
CA LEU A 13 -5.77 -11.84 -20.28
C LEU A 13 -5.26 -10.54 -19.60
N ALA A 14 -5.99 -9.43 -19.74
CA ALA A 14 -5.63 -8.16 -19.12
C ALA A 14 -5.86 -8.15 -17.59
N LEU A 15 -6.86 -8.89 -17.10
CA LEU A 15 -7.17 -9.00 -15.67
C LEU A 15 -6.09 -9.77 -14.90
N THR A 16 -5.52 -10.83 -15.50
CA THR A 16 -4.45 -11.61 -14.88
C THR A 16 -3.14 -10.84 -14.81
N ALA A 17 -2.82 -10.02 -15.81
CA ALA A 17 -1.61 -9.18 -15.83
C ALA A 17 -1.54 -8.22 -14.63
N VAL A 18 -2.64 -7.53 -14.31
CA VAL A 18 -2.71 -6.60 -13.16
C VAL A 18 -2.64 -7.33 -11.81
N ALA A 19 -3.20 -8.54 -11.73
CA ALA A 19 -3.11 -9.37 -10.53
C ALA A 19 -1.69 -9.89 -10.29
N GLN A 20 -0.99 -10.26 -11.37
CA GLN A 20 0.38 -10.77 -11.37
C GLN A 20 1.38 -9.69 -10.97
N GLU A 21 1.24 -8.46 -11.48
CA GLU A 21 2.08 -7.32 -11.08
C GLU A 21 1.96 -7.02 -9.57
N LYS A 22 0.73 -7.04 -9.03
CA LYS A 22 0.50 -6.83 -7.59
C LYS A 22 1.06 -7.97 -6.74
N ALA A 23 1.00 -9.20 -7.23
CA ALA A 23 1.58 -10.36 -6.54
C ALA A 23 3.10 -10.24 -6.47
N ASP A 24 3.74 -9.90 -7.59
CA ASP A 24 5.19 -9.71 -7.68
C ASP A 24 5.68 -8.58 -6.75
N VAL A 25 4.99 -7.43 -6.71
CA VAL A 25 5.35 -6.35 -5.77
C VAL A 25 5.25 -6.80 -4.31
N ARG A 26 4.22 -7.58 -3.94
CA ARG A 26 4.07 -8.10 -2.57
C ARG A 26 5.20 -9.06 -2.21
N GLU A 27 5.55 -9.95 -3.12
CA GLU A 27 6.64 -10.91 -2.94
C GLU A 27 7.99 -10.21 -2.78
N ARG A 28 8.28 -9.21 -3.61
CA ARG A 28 9.49 -8.38 -3.49
C ARG A 28 9.54 -7.63 -2.16
N VAL A 29 8.43 -7.07 -1.70
CA VAL A 29 8.35 -6.39 -0.40
C VAL A 29 8.58 -7.39 0.73
N TYR A 30 7.94 -8.56 0.68
CA TYR A 30 8.14 -9.63 1.65
C TYR A 30 9.60 -10.07 1.70
N ALA A 31 10.22 -10.40 0.57
CA ALA A 31 11.62 -10.80 0.49
C ALA A 31 12.56 -9.72 1.04
N ALA A 32 12.31 -8.45 0.72
CA ALA A 32 13.10 -7.34 1.26
C ALA A 32 12.97 -7.19 2.78
N LYS A 33 11.74 -7.35 3.32
CA LYS A 33 11.50 -7.33 4.76
C LYS A 33 12.17 -8.52 5.44
N LEU A 34 12.02 -9.73 4.90
CA LEU A 34 12.62 -10.94 5.44
C LEU A 34 14.15 -10.81 5.47
N LYS A 35 14.78 -10.42 4.35
CA LYS A 35 16.22 -10.16 4.27
C LYS A 35 16.70 -9.13 5.31
N HIS A 36 15.94 -8.04 5.48
CA HIS A 36 16.27 -7.04 6.50
C HIS A 36 16.18 -7.63 7.91
N LEU A 37 15.11 -8.37 8.21
CA LEU A 37 14.88 -8.97 9.52
C LEU A 37 15.94 -10.01 9.85
N THR A 38 16.23 -10.95 8.95
CA THR A 38 17.29 -11.97 9.12
C THR A 38 18.61 -11.33 9.51
N ARG A 39 19.05 -10.29 8.78
CA ARG A 39 20.28 -9.56 9.09
C ARG A 39 20.18 -8.73 10.38
N SER A 40 19.05 -8.06 10.60
CA SER A 40 18.89 -7.16 11.75
C SER A 40 18.70 -7.90 13.07
N LEU A 41 18.29 -9.17 13.02
CA LEU A 41 18.13 -10.03 14.18
C LEU A 41 19.34 -10.94 14.40
N ASP A 42 20.22 -11.04 13.41
CA ASP A 42 21.36 -11.96 13.45
C ASP A 42 20.86 -13.40 13.66
N LEU A 43 19.96 -13.85 12.76
CA LEU A 43 19.38 -15.19 12.84
C LEU A 43 20.41 -16.23 12.41
N THR A 44 20.57 -17.26 13.23
CA THR A 44 21.36 -18.44 12.87
C THR A 44 20.70 -19.20 11.72
N ASP A 45 21.45 -20.03 11.02
CA ASP A 45 20.92 -20.82 9.90
C ASP A 45 19.76 -21.74 10.35
N GLU A 46 19.84 -22.27 11.57
CA GLU A 46 18.77 -23.06 12.21
C GLU A 46 17.49 -22.24 12.47
N GLN A 47 17.62 -20.94 12.76
CA GLN A 47 16.48 -20.06 13.02
C GLN A 47 15.81 -19.56 11.73
N GLN A 48 16.55 -19.46 10.62
CA GLN A 48 16.09 -18.76 9.41
C GLN A 48 14.84 -19.39 8.78
N ALA A 49 14.84 -20.71 8.56
CA ALA A 49 13.71 -21.41 7.95
C ALA A 49 12.42 -21.33 8.80
N PRO A 50 12.41 -21.72 10.09
CA PRO A 50 11.21 -21.63 10.92
C PRO A 50 10.77 -20.17 11.14
N PHE A 51 11.70 -19.23 11.27
CA PHE A 51 11.35 -17.81 11.34
C PHE A 51 10.65 -17.33 10.07
N ALA A 52 11.17 -17.67 8.88
CA ALA A 52 10.58 -17.26 7.61
C ALA A 52 9.15 -17.79 7.44
N GLU A 53 8.89 -19.03 7.85
CA GLU A 53 7.55 -19.62 7.78
C GLU A 53 6.54 -18.89 8.69
N ILE A 54 6.93 -18.59 9.93
CA ILE A 54 6.09 -17.82 10.87
C ILE A 54 5.89 -16.40 10.34
N TYR A 55 6.96 -15.77 9.84
CA TYR A 55 6.93 -14.41 9.31
C TYR A 55 6.05 -14.28 8.07
N GLN A 56 6.06 -15.27 7.17
CA GLN A 56 5.18 -15.29 6.01
C GLN A 56 3.70 -15.27 6.42
N ARG A 57 3.32 -16.14 7.36
CA ARG A 57 1.94 -16.23 7.85
C ARG A 57 1.53 -14.94 8.57
N TYR A 58 2.40 -14.40 9.42
CA TYR A 58 2.19 -13.10 10.06
C TYR A 58 1.96 -11.98 9.02
N ASN A 59 2.81 -11.90 8.00
CA ASN A 59 2.72 -10.84 6.98
C ASN A 59 1.41 -10.95 6.17
N GLN A 60 1.00 -12.17 5.83
CA GLN A 60 -0.26 -12.45 5.15
C GLN A 60 -1.49 -12.07 6.00
N GLU A 61 -1.54 -12.47 7.26
CA GLU A 61 -2.64 -12.11 8.16
C GLU A 61 -2.68 -10.59 8.43
N MET A 62 -1.52 -9.97 8.65
CA MET A 62 -1.40 -8.53 8.82
C MET A 62 -1.91 -7.76 7.59
N HIS A 63 -1.60 -8.23 6.39
CA HIS A 63 -2.08 -7.62 5.16
C HIS A 63 -3.62 -7.76 4.99
N LYS A 64 -4.23 -8.84 5.49
CA LYS A 64 -5.70 -9.02 5.44
C LYS A 64 -6.42 -7.99 6.32
N VAL A 65 -5.89 -7.70 7.52
CA VAL A 65 -6.51 -6.77 8.47
C VAL A 65 -6.15 -5.31 8.21
N LEU A 66 -4.95 -5.05 7.68
CA LEU A 66 -4.43 -3.74 7.32
C LEU A 66 -3.90 -3.76 5.88
N PRO A 67 -4.80 -3.78 4.87
CA PRO A 67 -4.39 -3.77 3.48
C PRO A 67 -3.54 -2.54 3.15
N ALA A 68 -2.58 -2.72 2.25
CA ALA A 68 -1.64 -1.68 1.86
C ALA A 68 -2.35 -0.57 1.08
N GLY A 69 -2.81 0.47 1.80
CA GLY A 69 -3.47 1.62 1.20
C GLY A 69 -4.52 2.18 2.14
N ARG A 70 -4.54 3.50 2.34
CA ARG A 70 -5.84 4.13 2.61
C ARG A 70 -6.57 4.10 1.28
N ASP A 71 -7.63 3.31 1.20
CA ASP A 71 -8.70 3.57 0.25
C ASP A 71 -8.98 5.06 0.32
N LYS A 72 -9.05 5.73 -0.84
CA LYS A 72 -9.44 7.14 -0.88
C LYS A 72 -10.85 7.20 -0.31
N ARG A 73 -10.97 7.40 1.00
CA ARG A 73 -12.27 7.49 1.65
C ARG A 73 -12.89 8.77 1.12
N PRO A 74 -14.07 8.71 0.49
CA PRO A 74 -14.80 9.93 0.16
C PRO A 74 -15.02 10.72 1.45
N ALA A 75 -15.07 12.05 1.35
CA ALA A 75 -15.48 12.88 2.47
C ALA A 75 -16.87 12.39 2.91
N ALA A 76 -17.04 12.12 4.20
CA ALA A 76 -18.35 11.75 4.72
C ALA A 76 -19.30 12.95 4.56
N SER A 77 -20.52 12.69 4.11
CA SER A 77 -21.58 13.69 3.97
C SER A 77 -22.21 14.10 5.30
N ASP A 78 -22.08 13.25 6.33
CA ASP A 78 -22.72 13.41 7.64
C ASP A 78 -21.92 12.74 8.77
N ALA A 79 -22.27 13.09 10.00
CA ALA A 79 -21.58 12.63 11.21
C ALA A 79 -21.76 11.12 11.46
N ALA A 80 -22.90 10.52 11.08
CA ALA A 80 -23.15 9.10 11.28
C ALA A 80 -22.24 8.23 10.39
N SER A 81 -22.11 8.62 9.13
CA SER A 81 -21.20 8.03 8.15
C SER A 81 -19.74 8.18 8.57
N GLU A 82 -19.36 9.35 9.10
CA GLU A 82 -18.02 9.59 9.66
C GLU A 82 -17.75 8.69 10.87
N ALA A 83 -18.70 8.61 11.81
CA ALA A 83 -18.59 7.78 13.01
C ALA A 83 -18.44 6.29 12.67
N LYS A 84 -19.21 5.79 11.69
CA LYS A 84 -19.07 4.41 11.20
C LYS A 84 -17.67 4.16 10.67
N ALA A 85 -17.15 5.07 9.85
CA ALA A 85 -15.84 4.89 9.26
C ALA A 85 -14.69 5.01 10.29
N ILE A 86 -14.84 5.83 11.34
CA ILE A 86 -13.92 5.85 12.48
C ILE A 86 -13.97 4.52 13.22
N LYS A 87 -15.16 3.98 13.51
CA LYS A 87 -15.32 2.67 14.15
C LYS A 87 -14.70 1.54 13.32
N ASP A 88 -14.92 1.54 12.01
CA ASP A 88 -14.32 0.54 11.10
C ASP A 88 -12.78 0.60 11.14
N GLN A 89 -12.20 1.81 11.22
CA GLN A 89 -10.76 1.98 11.37
C GLN A 89 -10.23 1.47 12.72
N LEU A 90 -10.96 1.71 13.81
CA LEU A 90 -10.62 1.19 15.15
C LEU A 90 -10.70 -0.34 15.18
N GLN A 91 -11.69 -0.95 14.52
CA GLN A 91 -11.80 -2.41 14.41
C GLN A 91 -10.61 -3.01 13.67
N LYS A 92 -10.18 -2.40 12.55
CA LYS A 92 -8.96 -2.83 11.83
C LYS A 92 -7.70 -2.73 12.71
N GLN A 93 -7.59 -1.67 13.52
CA GLN A 93 -6.48 -1.51 14.46
C GLN A 93 -6.50 -2.59 15.54
N LYS A 94 -7.66 -2.89 16.12
CA LYS A 94 -7.82 -3.98 17.08
C LYS A 94 -7.42 -5.32 16.47
N ALA A 95 -7.95 -5.66 15.31
CA ALA A 95 -7.61 -6.90 14.62
C ALA A 95 -6.10 -7.02 14.31
N ALA A 96 -5.42 -5.92 14.01
CA ALA A 96 -3.98 -5.92 13.82
C ALA A 96 -3.19 -6.18 15.11
N ILE A 97 -3.64 -5.63 16.24
CA ILE A 97 -3.07 -5.92 17.56
C ILE A 97 -3.26 -7.40 17.90
N ASP A 98 -4.44 -7.96 17.62
CA ASP A 98 -4.73 -9.37 17.85
C ASP A 98 -3.81 -10.29 17.03
N VAL A 99 -3.59 -9.96 15.75
CA VAL A 99 -2.62 -10.67 14.90
C VAL A 99 -1.20 -10.54 15.46
N GLN A 100 -0.78 -9.36 15.91
CA GLN A 100 0.54 -9.20 16.53
C GLN A 100 0.70 -10.09 17.76
N ALA A 101 -0.25 -10.05 18.70
CA ALA A 101 -0.22 -10.86 19.90
C ALA A 101 -0.12 -12.36 19.57
N LYS A 102 -0.97 -12.86 18.66
CA LYS A 102 -0.97 -14.26 18.20
C LYS A 102 0.38 -14.76 17.70
N TYR A 103 1.16 -13.92 17.03
CA TYR A 103 2.44 -14.33 16.45
C TYR A 103 3.64 -14.11 17.36
N ILE A 104 3.53 -13.28 18.41
CA ILE A 104 4.63 -13.08 19.37
C ILE A 104 4.99 -14.39 20.07
N ASP A 105 4.00 -15.18 20.49
CA ASP A 105 4.23 -16.48 21.13
C ASP A 105 4.88 -17.48 20.16
N GLN A 106 4.57 -17.39 18.87
CA GLN A 106 5.17 -18.25 17.85
C GLN A 106 6.63 -17.85 17.59
N PHE A 107 6.90 -16.55 17.48
CA PHE A 107 8.28 -16.06 17.33
C PHE A 107 9.14 -16.36 18.55
N ALA A 108 8.57 -16.33 19.76
CA ALA A 108 9.28 -16.65 21.00
C ALA A 108 9.80 -18.11 21.05
N ARG A 109 9.25 -19.02 20.24
CA ARG A 109 9.74 -20.41 20.13
C ARG A 109 11.02 -20.54 19.31
N VAL A 110 11.33 -19.55 18.47
CA VAL A 110 12.46 -19.58 17.52
C VAL A 110 13.48 -18.49 17.84
N LEU A 111 13.04 -17.36 18.38
CA LEU A 111 13.88 -16.21 18.69
C LEU A 111 14.25 -16.18 20.17
N THR A 112 15.49 -15.75 20.46
CA THR A 112 15.89 -15.37 21.82
C THR A 112 15.13 -14.13 22.29
N ALA A 113 15.06 -13.88 23.61
CA ALA A 113 14.42 -12.68 24.16
C ALA A 113 14.97 -11.37 23.55
N LYS A 114 16.29 -11.29 23.34
CA LYS A 114 16.94 -10.14 22.70
C LYS A 114 16.50 -9.97 21.24
N GLN A 115 16.42 -11.06 20.49
CA GLN A 115 15.96 -11.05 19.10
C GLN A 115 14.48 -10.66 19.00
N LEU A 116 13.62 -11.20 19.87
CA LEU A 116 12.20 -10.88 19.90
C LEU A 116 11.95 -9.38 20.20
N HIS A 117 12.68 -8.83 21.18
CA HIS A 117 12.62 -7.39 21.47
C HIS A 117 13.05 -6.55 20.25
N ARG A 118 14.14 -6.92 19.57
CA ARG A 118 14.62 -6.25 18.36
C ARG A 118 13.63 -6.39 17.20
N PHE A 119 12.96 -7.54 17.06
CA PHE A 119 11.98 -7.80 16.00
C PHE A 119 10.84 -6.78 16.06
N LEU A 120 10.28 -6.53 17.24
CA LEU A 120 9.23 -5.52 17.45
C LEU A 120 9.69 -4.12 17.02
N GLN A 121 10.91 -3.74 17.37
CA GLN A 121 11.47 -2.45 16.96
C GLN A 121 11.70 -2.38 15.44
N SER A 122 12.24 -3.44 14.85
CA SER A 122 12.54 -3.52 13.42
C SER A 122 11.26 -3.46 12.59
N GLU A 123 10.20 -4.19 12.94
CA GLU A 123 8.94 -4.12 12.19
C GLU A 123 8.25 -2.75 12.37
N ARG A 124 8.25 -2.15 13.55
CA ARG A 124 7.75 -0.75 13.70
C ARG A 124 8.49 0.22 12.79
N LYS A 125 9.82 0.11 12.71
CA LYS A 125 10.66 0.95 11.83
C LYS A 125 10.39 0.69 10.35
N ILE A 126 10.31 -0.58 9.94
CA ILE A 126 9.97 -0.99 8.57
C ILE A 126 8.61 -0.38 8.19
N SER A 127 7.59 -0.61 9.00
CA SER A 127 6.22 -0.14 8.77
C SER A 127 6.13 1.38 8.66
N SER A 128 6.83 2.11 9.54
CA SER A 128 6.92 3.58 9.49
C SER A 128 7.59 4.08 8.20
N LYS A 129 8.72 3.48 7.79
CA LYS A 129 9.42 3.83 6.54
C LYS A 129 8.55 3.61 5.31
N PHE A 130 7.85 2.48 5.24
CA PHE A 130 6.92 2.19 4.14
C PHE A 130 5.78 3.20 4.08
N LYS A 131 5.21 3.57 5.23
CA LYS A 131 4.18 4.61 5.33
C LYS A 131 4.71 5.95 4.84
N ALA A 132 5.87 6.40 5.32
CA ALA A 132 6.47 7.67 4.91
C ALA A 132 6.83 7.71 3.42
N LYS A 133 7.36 6.62 2.85
CA LYS A 133 7.66 6.53 1.42
C LYS A 133 6.38 6.62 0.57
N ARG A 134 5.30 5.99 1.02
CA ARG A 134 4.00 6.08 0.35
C ARG A 134 3.43 7.50 0.43
N ASP A 135 3.47 8.10 1.61
CA ASP A 135 2.90 9.43 1.85
C ASP A 135 3.69 10.51 1.06
N SER A 136 5.02 10.41 1.01
CA SER A 136 5.87 11.28 0.16
C SER A 136 5.64 11.07 -1.34
N ALA A 137 5.47 9.83 -1.81
CA ALA A 137 5.14 9.55 -3.21
C ALA A 137 3.79 10.18 -3.62
N ARG A 138 2.79 10.11 -2.74
CA ARG A 138 1.49 10.77 -2.93
C ARG A 138 1.60 12.29 -2.99
N MET A 139 2.40 12.90 -2.11
CA MET A 139 2.58 14.36 -2.10
C MET A 139 3.25 14.86 -3.38
N LYS A 140 4.26 14.14 -3.88
CA LYS A 140 4.88 14.43 -5.19
C LYS A 140 3.89 14.30 -6.34
N GLN A 141 3.02 13.28 -6.32
CA GLN A 141 1.98 13.12 -7.32
C GLN A 141 0.97 14.28 -7.29
N HIS A 142 0.48 14.65 -6.10
CA HIS A 142 -0.46 15.76 -5.95
C HIS A 142 0.11 17.11 -6.40
N GLY A 143 1.39 17.37 -6.11
CA GLY A 143 2.10 18.55 -6.59
C GLY A 143 2.25 18.60 -8.11
N ARG A 144 2.51 17.45 -8.76
CA ARG A 144 2.56 17.35 -10.22
C ARG A 144 1.19 17.63 -10.86
N ASP A 145 0.13 17.02 -10.33
CA ASP A 145 -1.24 17.21 -10.83
C ASP A 145 -1.70 18.67 -10.71
N PHE A 146 -1.37 19.33 -9.60
CA PHE A 146 -1.69 20.74 -9.39
C PHE A 146 -0.93 21.66 -10.34
N SER A 147 0.37 21.41 -10.54
CA SER A 147 1.20 22.16 -11.50
C SER A 147 0.67 22.02 -12.93
N GLN A 148 0.33 20.81 -13.36
CA GLN A 148 -0.25 20.55 -14.69
C GLN A 148 -1.58 21.27 -14.88
N LYS A 149 -2.52 21.18 -13.92
CA LYS A 149 -3.80 21.89 -13.98
C LYS A 149 -3.63 23.41 -14.05
N SER A 150 -2.65 23.96 -13.32
CA SER A 150 -2.34 25.40 -13.34
C SER A 150 -1.80 25.84 -14.71
N GLN A 151 -0.92 25.05 -15.31
CA GLN A 151 -0.41 25.31 -16.67
C GLN A 151 -1.52 25.23 -17.72
N GLU A 152 -2.38 24.22 -17.63
CA GLU A 152 -3.52 24.05 -18.55
C GLU A 152 -4.51 25.22 -18.44
N MET A 153 -4.83 25.67 -17.22
CA MET A 153 -5.67 26.86 -17.01
C MET A 153 -5.05 28.13 -17.61
N LYS A 154 -3.75 28.35 -17.42
CA LYS A 154 -3.05 29.49 -18.01
C LYS A 154 -3.07 29.42 -19.54
N ALA A 155 -2.85 28.25 -20.13
CA ALA A 155 -2.91 28.02 -21.56
C ALA A 155 -4.32 28.29 -22.12
N ARG A 156 -5.37 27.75 -21.47
CA ARG A 156 -6.77 28.01 -21.83
C ARG A 156 -7.12 29.49 -21.79
N LYS A 157 -6.71 30.20 -20.74
CA LYS A 157 -6.96 31.64 -20.60
C LYS A 157 -6.25 32.47 -21.68
N ARG A 158 -5.04 32.07 -22.08
CA ARG A 158 -4.30 32.68 -23.20
C ARG A 158 -5.00 32.43 -24.54
N ALA A 159 -5.40 31.19 -24.82
CA ALA A 159 -6.13 30.82 -26.03
C ALA A 159 -7.48 31.56 -26.15
N MET A 160 -8.21 31.71 -25.03
CA MET A 160 -9.46 32.45 -25.00
C MET A 160 -9.27 33.94 -25.31
N ARG A 161 -8.21 34.56 -24.76
CA ARG A 161 -7.84 35.95 -25.06
C ARG A 161 -7.44 36.15 -26.52
N GLN A 162 -6.69 35.21 -27.10
CA GLN A 162 -6.32 35.25 -28.53
C GLN A 162 -7.56 35.13 -29.42
N LYS A 163 -8.45 34.18 -29.13
CA LYS A 163 -9.74 34.04 -29.85
C LYS A 163 -10.61 35.28 -29.74
N ALA A 164 -10.67 35.93 -28.56
CA ALA A 164 -11.44 37.15 -28.38
C ALA A 164 -10.85 38.36 -29.12
N ARG A 165 -9.53 38.41 -29.31
CA ARG A 165 -8.86 39.44 -30.12
C ARG A 165 -9.11 39.23 -31.61
N ALA A 166 -9.01 37.98 -32.08
CA ALA A 166 -9.30 37.63 -33.47
C ALA A 166 -10.75 37.94 -33.88
N ARG A 167 -11.71 37.93 -32.94
CA ARG A 167 -13.11 38.27 -33.18
C ARG A 167 -13.43 39.78 -33.16
N ARG A 168 -12.48 40.64 -32.76
CA ARG A 168 -12.67 42.11 -32.69
C ARG A 168 -11.90 42.87 -33.78
N GLY A 169 -11.14 42.17 -34.61
CA GLY A 169 -10.50 42.74 -35.78
C GLY A 169 -11.28 42.35 -37.02
N ASP A 170 -12.39 43.04 -37.24
CA ASP A 170 -13.11 43.26 -38.51
C ASP A 170 -13.84 44.61 -38.35
#